data_AF-A0A9D2H3J6-F1
#
_entry.id   AF-A0A9D2H3J6-F1
#
_cell.length_a   1.000
_cell.length_b   1.000
_cell.length_c   1.000
_cell.angle_alpha   90.00
_cell.angle_beta   90.00
_cell.angle_gamma   90.00
#
_symmetry.space_group_name_H-M   'P 1'
#
loop_
_entity.id
_entity.type
_entity.pdbx_description
1 polymer ?
#
loop_
_entity_poly.entity_id
_entity_poly.type
_entity_poly.pdbx_seq_one_letter_code
_entity_poly.pdbx_strand_id
1 'polypeptide(L)'
;MKRKVTLLTVLLLTLSMLFALTACNSFGSIKKAYEDAGYTESESVQEYQDEIVEAMGEDYENVCTIHLFTKDLLDFALILEFHSTKDLEEAYESSETLKGLVKDLQNSDLVNGNCVLFLYNPLGNGFSTFVNA
;
A
#
# COMPACT_ATOMS: atom_id res chain seq x y z
N MET A 1 16.40 -40.86 5.25
CA MET A 1 15.46 -39.88 5.86
C MET A 1 16.07 -38.49 6.00
N LYS A 2 17.29 -38.34 6.57
CA LYS A 2 17.96 -37.05 6.74
C LYS A 2 17.99 -36.16 5.49
N ARG A 3 18.40 -36.69 4.31
CA ARG A 3 18.44 -35.93 3.05
C ARG A 3 17.07 -35.47 2.51
N LYS A 4 16.00 -36.24 2.72
CA LYS A 4 14.65 -35.87 2.25
C LYS A 4 14.02 -34.82 3.16
N VAL A 5 14.31 -34.88 4.47
CA VAL A 5 13.89 -33.85 5.43
C VAL A 5 14.62 -32.54 5.13
N THR A 6 15.95 -32.57 4.94
CA THR A 6 16.75 -31.39 4.60
C THR A 6 16.27 -30.70 3.31
N LEU A 7 15.92 -31.44 2.26
CA LEU A 7 15.37 -30.85 1.02
C LEU A 7 14.02 -30.17 1.23
N LEU A 8 13.14 -30.76 2.05
CA LEU A 8 11.83 -30.17 2.36
C LEU A 8 11.96 -28.90 3.21
N THR A 9 12.88 -28.90 4.18
CA THR A 9 13.14 -27.72 5.03
C THR A 9 13.76 -26.58 4.23
N VAL A 10 14.69 -26.88 3.32
CA VAL A 10 15.29 -25.88 2.43
C VAL A 10 14.24 -25.28 1.49
N LEU A 11 13.35 -26.10 0.90
CA LEU A 11 12.28 -25.61 0.03
C LEU A 11 11.30 -24.69 0.76
N LEU A 12 10.93 -25.05 2.00
CA LEU A 12 10.04 -24.25 2.84
C LEU A 12 10.71 -22.95 3.31
N LEU A 13 12.01 -22.99 3.64
CA LEU A 13 12.80 -21.80 3.98
C LEU A 13 12.99 -20.87 2.79
N THR A 14 13.25 -21.39 1.59
CA THR A 14 13.35 -20.58 0.37
C THR A 14 12.01 -19.97 0.00
N LEU A 15 10.89 -20.66 0.25
CA LEU A 15 9.55 -20.14 0.03
C LEU A 15 9.23 -19.02 1.04
N SER A 16 9.60 -19.17 2.32
CA SER A 16 9.48 -18.07 3.30
C SER A 16 10.43 -16.91 3.02
N MET A 17 11.59 -17.13 2.42
CA MET A 17 12.52 -16.07 2.01
C MET A 17 12.04 -15.32 0.76
N LEU A 18 11.26 -15.95 -0.12
CA LEU A 18 10.60 -15.28 -1.26
C LEU A 18 9.54 -14.27 -0.79
N PHE A 19 8.87 -14.54 0.35
CA PHE A 19 7.99 -13.56 1.01
C PHE A 19 8.75 -12.54 1.89
N ALA A 20 9.96 -12.86 2.33
CA ALA A 20 10.81 -11.93 3.08
C ALA A 20 11.54 -10.90 2.19
N LEU A 21 11.58 -11.09 0.86
CA LEU A 21 12.35 -10.26 -0.06
C LEU A 21 11.58 -9.07 -0.66
N THR A 22 10.30 -8.91 -0.36
CA THR A 22 9.49 -7.75 -0.78
C THR A 22 9.13 -6.81 0.37
N ALA A 23 9.80 -6.92 1.53
CA ALA A 23 9.87 -5.83 2.51
C ALA A 23 10.69 -4.60 2.00
N CYS A 24 10.83 -4.46 0.68
CA CYS A 24 11.26 -3.21 0.08
C CYS A 24 10.16 -2.20 0.35
N ASN A 25 10.45 -1.20 1.18
CA ASN A 25 9.57 -0.07 1.35
C ASN A 25 9.22 0.49 -0.05
N SER A 26 8.01 0.19 -0.52
CA SER A 26 7.62 0.43 -1.92
C SER A 26 7.33 1.90 -2.15
N PHE A 27 7.15 2.66 -1.06
CA PHE A 27 6.90 4.08 -1.10
C PHE A 27 7.96 4.86 -1.89
N GLY A 28 9.24 4.50 -1.79
CA GLY A 28 10.31 5.21 -2.51
C GLY A 28 10.13 5.22 -4.04
N SER A 29 9.75 4.08 -4.63
CA SER A 29 9.46 4.01 -6.08
C SER A 29 8.13 4.67 -6.42
N ILE A 30 7.11 4.49 -5.57
CA ILE A 30 5.80 5.12 -5.73
C ILE A 30 5.92 6.64 -5.75
N LYS A 31 6.54 7.23 -4.72
CA LYS A 31 6.79 8.67 -4.63
C LYS A 31 7.48 9.20 -5.88
N LYS A 32 8.56 8.53 -6.31
CA LYS A 32 9.28 8.91 -7.52
C LYS A 32 8.38 8.90 -8.75
N ALA A 33 7.52 7.90 -8.89
CA ALA A 33 6.64 7.80 -10.05
C ALA A 33 5.55 8.88 -10.06
N TYR A 34 5.02 9.25 -8.89
CA TYR A 34 4.12 10.40 -8.75
C TYR A 34 4.82 11.74 -9.06
N GLU A 35 6.04 11.95 -8.55
CA GLU A 35 6.86 13.12 -8.86
C GLU A 35 7.18 13.21 -10.36
N ASP A 36 7.58 12.10 -10.99
CA ASP A 36 7.86 12.03 -12.43
C ASP A 36 6.58 12.29 -13.27
N ALA A 37 5.39 12.01 -12.72
CA ALA A 37 4.10 12.32 -13.32
C ALA A 37 3.61 13.76 -13.05
N GLY A 38 4.37 14.56 -12.30
CA GLY A 38 4.11 15.97 -12.01
C GLY A 38 3.26 16.23 -10.77
N TYR A 39 3.12 15.25 -9.88
CA TYR A 39 2.51 15.45 -8.56
C TYR A 39 3.53 15.96 -7.54
N THR A 40 3.03 16.61 -6.50
CA THR A 40 3.79 17.02 -5.32
C THR A 40 3.17 16.43 -4.07
N GLU A 41 4.00 15.98 -3.13
CA GLU A 41 3.53 15.54 -1.81
C GLU A 41 3.05 16.75 -1.00
N SER A 42 1.84 16.64 -0.45
CA SER A 42 1.19 17.66 0.38
C SER A 42 1.31 17.27 1.85
N GLU A 43 1.62 18.24 2.70
CA GLU A 43 1.63 18.07 4.16
C GLU A 43 0.22 18.04 4.77
N SER A 44 -0.81 18.45 4.02
CA SER A 44 -2.17 18.58 4.54
C SER A 44 -3.04 17.40 4.11
N VAL A 45 -3.13 16.40 4.98
CA VAL A 45 -4.05 15.24 4.85
C VAL A 45 -5.37 15.46 5.59
N GLN A 46 -5.55 16.60 6.26
CA GLN A 46 -6.68 16.88 7.16
C GLN A 46 -8.04 16.74 6.47
N GLU A 47 -8.12 17.05 5.18
CA GLU A 47 -9.35 16.92 4.40
C GLU A 47 -9.86 15.46 4.31
N TYR A 48 -8.97 14.48 4.47
CA TYR A 48 -9.28 13.05 4.34
C TYR A 48 -9.20 12.29 5.68
N GLN A 49 -9.06 13.02 6.79
CA GLN A 49 -8.80 12.40 8.09
C GLN A 49 -9.96 11.51 8.54
N ASP A 50 -11.21 11.93 8.31
CA ASP A 50 -12.39 11.16 8.70
C ASP A 50 -12.46 9.83 7.92
N GLU A 51 -12.17 9.84 6.62
CA GLU A 51 -12.12 8.63 5.78
C GLU A 51 -10.98 7.70 6.20
N ILE A 52 -9.82 8.26 6.56
CA ILE A 52 -8.68 7.47 7.07
C ILE A 52 -9.05 6.81 8.39
N VAL A 53 -9.64 7.55 9.33
CA VAL A 53 -10.07 7.02 10.63
C VAL A 53 -11.19 6.00 10.48
N GLU A 54 -12.13 6.20 9.56
CA GLU A 54 -13.16 5.20 9.24
C GLU A 54 -12.54 3.91 8.71
N ALA A 55 -11.52 4.01 7.86
CA ALA A 55 -10.87 2.85 7.27
C ALA A 55 -9.89 2.14 8.21
N MET A 56 -9.21 2.88 9.09
CA MET A 56 -8.03 2.40 9.80
C MET A 56 -8.12 2.49 11.33
N GLY A 57 -9.15 3.18 11.85
CA GLY A 57 -9.27 3.53 13.26
C GLY A 57 -8.47 4.78 13.64
N GLU A 58 -8.74 5.31 14.84
CA GLU A 58 -8.09 6.52 15.37
C GLU A 58 -6.57 6.35 15.59
N ASP A 59 -6.12 5.11 15.78
CA ASP A 59 -4.74 4.74 16.08
C ASP A 59 -3.92 4.34 14.84
N TYR A 60 -4.37 4.72 13.63
CA TYR A 60 -3.76 4.29 12.36
C TYR A 60 -2.26 4.64 12.25
N GLU A 61 -1.84 5.74 12.88
CA GLU A 61 -0.45 6.23 12.86
C GLU A 61 0.55 5.23 13.48
N ASN A 62 0.07 4.29 14.31
CA ASN A 62 0.91 3.24 14.87
C ASN A 62 1.34 2.19 13.84
N VAL A 63 0.60 2.08 12.73
CA VAL A 63 0.77 1.02 11.72
C VAL A 63 0.97 1.57 10.31
N CYS A 64 0.66 2.85 10.06
CA CYS A 64 0.62 3.44 8.73
C CYS A 64 1.03 4.92 8.73
N THR A 65 1.79 5.32 7.72
CA THR A 65 2.02 6.72 7.34
C THR A 65 1.12 7.08 6.16
N ILE A 66 0.58 8.30 6.14
CA ILE A 66 -0.33 8.78 5.10
C ILE A 66 0.40 9.74 4.18
N HIS A 67 0.30 9.52 2.87
CA HIS A 67 0.89 10.38 1.86
C HIS A 67 -0.17 10.90 0.90
N LEU A 68 -0.33 12.21 0.83
CA LEU A 68 -1.19 12.85 -0.16
C LEU A 68 -0.32 13.43 -1.26
N PHE A 69 -0.55 13.00 -2.49
CA PHE A 69 0.02 13.60 -3.69
C PHE A 69 -1.05 14.43 -4.38
N THR A 70 -0.72 15.67 -4.72
CA THR A 70 -1.61 16.57 -5.46
C THR A 70 -0.95 17.03 -6.75
N LYS A 71 -1.78 17.24 -7.78
CA LYS A 71 -1.40 17.82 -9.05
C LYS A 71 -2.56 18.71 -9.49
N ASP A 72 -2.24 19.95 -9.85
CA ASP A 72 -3.27 20.96 -10.14
C ASP A 72 -4.28 21.09 -8.97
N LEU A 73 -5.47 21.64 -9.22
CA LEU A 73 -6.47 21.91 -8.17
C LEU A 73 -7.38 20.71 -7.85
N LEU A 74 -7.39 19.69 -8.71
CA LEU A 74 -8.43 18.66 -8.71
C LEU A 74 -7.87 17.24 -8.74
N ASP A 75 -6.60 17.05 -9.12
CA ASP A 75 -6.00 15.71 -9.16
C ASP A 75 -5.27 15.42 -7.84
N PHE A 76 -5.65 14.32 -7.19
CA PHE A 76 -4.97 13.88 -5.98
C PHE A 76 -4.93 12.35 -5.84
N ALA A 77 -3.98 11.86 -5.07
CA ALA A 77 -3.84 10.46 -4.68
C ALA A 77 -3.46 10.37 -3.20
N LEU A 78 -4.25 9.61 -2.44
CA LEU A 78 -3.97 9.30 -1.04
C LEU A 78 -3.42 7.88 -0.93
N ILE A 79 -2.21 7.75 -0.40
CA ILE A 79 -1.49 6.49 -0.23
C ILE A 79 -1.33 6.19 1.25
N LEU A 80 -1.66 4.95 1.62
CA LEU A 80 -1.42 4.39 2.94
C LEU A 80 -0.12 3.57 2.89
N GLU A 81 0.97 4.05 3.48
CA GLU A 81 2.23 3.32 3.64
C GLU A 81 2.24 2.60 4.99
N PHE A 82 2.04 1.29 4.98
CA PHE A 82 2.09 0.48 6.19
C PHE A 82 3.53 0.24 6.64
N HIS A 83 3.81 0.23 7.94
CA HIS A 83 5.16 0.00 8.48
C HIS A 83 5.73 -1.37 8.05
N SER A 84 4.86 -2.33 7.75
CA SER A 84 5.21 -3.61 7.16
C SER A 84 4.06 -4.20 6.34
N THR A 85 4.37 -5.19 5.50
CA THR A 85 3.34 -5.98 4.81
C THR A 85 2.43 -6.73 5.78
N LYS A 86 2.96 -7.09 6.95
CA LYS A 86 2.18 -7.74 8.01
C LYS A 86 1.15 -6.76 8.60
N ASP A 87 1.53 -5.50 8.83
CA ASP A 87 0.61 -4.48 9.34
C ASP A 87 -0.51 -4.20 8.32
N LEU A 88 -0.19 -4.25 7.02
CA LEU A 88 -1.18 -4.19 5.95
C LEU A 88 -2.16 -5.39 6.01
N GLU A 89 -1.66 -6.61 6.15
CA GLU A 89 -2.51 -7.81 6.26
C GLU A 89 -3.43 -7.73 7.48
N GLU A 90 -2.92 -7.34 8.65
CA GLU A 90 -3.71 -7.20 9.88
C GLU A 90 -4.77 -6.08 9.77
N ALA A 91 -4.42 -4.93 9.17
CA ALA A 91 -5.39 -3.86 8.91
C ALA A 91 -6.46 -4.27 7.90
N TYR A 92 -6.06 -4.96 6.83
CA TYR A 92 -6.97 -5.50 5.82
C TYR A 92 -7.98 -6.49 6.43
N GLU A 93 -7.52 -7.40 7.29
CA GLU A 93 -8.40 -8.37 7.95
C GLU A 93 -9.38 -7.74 8.94
N SER A 94 -9.04 -6.60 9.52
CA SER A 94 -9.83 -5.91 10.55
C SER A 94 -10.74 -4.80 10.02
N SER A 95 -10.53 -4.32 8.80
CA SER A 95 -11.29 -3.21 8.21
C SER A 95 -12.19 -3.65 7.06
N GLU A 96 -13.51 -3.52 7.25
CA GLU A 96 -14.48 -3.77 6.16
C GLU A 96 -14.36 -2.73 5.03
N THR A 97 -13.92 -1.51 5.36
CA THR A 97 -13.64 -0.46 4.36
C THR A 97 -12.49 -0.86 3.46
N LEU A 98 -11.38 -1.34 4.03
CA LEU A 98 -10.25 -1.83 3.23
C LEU A 98 -10.61 -3.07 2.40
N LYS A 99 -11.41 -4.00 2.94
CA LYS A 99 -11.92 -5.16 2.17
C LYS A 99 -12.85 -4.75 1.04
N GLY A 100 -13.64 -3.70 1.25
CA GLY A 100 -14.51 -3.13 0.23
C GLY A 100 -13.72 -2.49 -0.91
N LEU A 101 -12.63 -1.80 -0.57
CA LEU A 101 -11.72 -1.14 -1.51
C LEU A 101 -10.85 -2.15 -2.28
N VAL A 102 -10.18 -3.05 -1.56
CA VAL A 102 -9.22 -4.01 -2.10
C VAL A 102 -9.78 -5.43 -1.96
N LYS A 103 -10.48 -5.95 -2.98
CA LYS A 103 -11.13 -7.27 -2.86
C LYS A 103 -10.15 -8.45 -2.71
N ASP A 104 -8.95 -8.30 -3.24
CA ASP A 104 -7.89 -9.31 -3.19
C ASP A 104 -6.54 -8.61 -3.05
N LEU A 105 -5.98 -8.63 -1.84
CA LEU A 105 -4.72 -7.95 -1.51
C LEU A 105 -3.54 -8.40 -2.39
N GLN A 106 -3.53 -9.66 -2.85
CA GLN A 106 -2.42 -10.23 -3.62
C GLN A 106 -2.52 -9.96 -5.11
N ASN A 107 -3.72 -9.69 -5.62
CA ASN A 107 -4.00 -9.52 -7.05
C ASN A 107 -4.61 -8.15 -7.37
N SER A 108 -4.41 -7.16 -6.50
CA SER A 108 -4.97 -5.81 -6.67
C SER A 108 -3.93 -4.83 -7.19
N ASP A 109 -4.28 -4.12 -8.25
CA ASP A 109 -3.49 -3.01 -8.78
C ASP A 109 -3.51 -1.76 -7.87
N LEU A 110 -4.29 -1.80 -6.78
CA LEU A 110 -4.29 -0.79 -5.70
C LEU A 110 -3.26 -1.09 -4.62
N VAL A 111 -2.54 -2.22 -4.70
CA VAL A 111 -1.55 -2.66 -3.71
C VAL A 111 -0.19 -2.77 -4.38
N ASN A 112 0.83 -2.12 -3.79
CA ASN A 112 2.22 -2.26 -4.20
C ASN A 112 3.09 -2.37 -2.94
N GLY A 113 3.54 -3.61 -2.67
CA GLY A 113 4.25 -3.96 -1.45
C GLY A 113 3.45 -3.63 -0.18
N ASN A 114 3.99 -2.74 0.66
CA ASN A 114 3.36 -2.27 1.89
C ASN A 114 2.47 -1.03 1.69
N CYS A 115 2.15 -0.65 0.44
CA CYS A 115 1.38 0.56 0.15
C CYS A 115 0.01 0.24 -0.47
N VAL A 116 -1.02 0.99 -0.08
CA VAL A 116 -2.37 0.94 -0.67
C VAL A 116 -2.77 2.30 -1.22
N LEU A 117 -3.26 2.34 -2.46
CA LEU A 117 -3.91 3.52 -3.03
C LEU A 117 -5.37 3.60 -2.52
N PHE A 118 -5.64 4.57 -1.65
CA PHE A 118 -6.89 4.64 -0.88
C PHE A 118 -7.94 5.57 -1.47
N LEU A 119 -7.55 6.79 -1.83
CA LEU A 119 -8.43 7.75 -2.52
C LEU A 119 -7.74 8.31 -3.74
N TYR A 120 -8.54 8.52 -4.78
CA TYR A 120 -8.05 9.01 -6.05
C TYR A 120 -9.16 9.72 -6.84
N ASN A 121 -8.82 10.87 -7.41
CA ASN A 121 -9.70 11.61 -8.31
C ASN A 121 -8.88 12.26 -9.43
N PRO A 122 -8.91 11.73 -10.66
CA PRO A 122 -8.45 12.47 -11.82
C PRO A 122 -9.66 13.03 -12.56
N LEU A 123 -9.59 14.28 -13.00
CA LEU A 123 -10.54 14.78 -14.00
C LEU A 123 -10.15 14.38 -15.44
N GLY A 124 -9.18 13.47 -15.61
CA GLY A 124 -8.67 12.96 -16.88
C GLY A 124 -8.66 11.43 -17.02
N ASN A 125 -8.32 10.95 -18.22
CA ASN A 125 -8.20 9.53 -18.54
C ASN A 125 -6.95 8.90 -17.90
N GLY A 126 -7.15 8.23 -16.76
CA GLY A 126 -6.16 7.40 -16.05
C GLY A 126 -5.90 7.97 -14.65
N PHE A 127 -5.95 7.20 -13.55
CA PHE A 127 -5.73 5.76 -13.35
C PHE A 127 -6.39 5.19 -12.07
N SER A 128 -7.10 4.06 -12.16
CA SER A 128 -7.61 3.33 -10.99
C SER A 128 -6.53 2.55 -10.19
N THR A 129 -5.24 2.93 -10.29
CA THR A 129 -4.07 2.12 -9.87
C THR A 129 -2.85 3.02 -9.58
N PHE A 130 -1.78 2.48 -8.97
CA PHE A 130 -0.50 3.22 -8.83
C PHE A 130 0.06 3.68 -10.20
N VAL A 131 0.64 4.87 -10.24
CA VAL A 131 1.26 5.43 -11.44
C VAL A 131 2.62 4.78 -11.68
N ASN A 132 2.74 3.90 -12.69
CA ASN A 132 4.00 3.30 -13.18
C ASN A 132 5.01 2.85 -12.08
N ALA A 133 4.51 2.46 -10.90
CA ALA A 133 5.30 2.16 -9.70
C ALA A 133 5.41 0.65 -9.45
#